data_AF-A0AA88XF99-F1
#
_entry.id   AF-A0AA88XF99-F1
#
_cell.length_a   1.000
_cell.length_b   1.000
_cell.length_c   1.000
_cell.angle_alpha   90.00
_cell.angle_beta   90.00
_cell.angle_gamma   90.00
#
_symmetry.space_group_name_H-M   'P 1'
#
loop_
_entity.id
_entity.type
_entity.pdbx_description
1 polymer ?
#
loop_
_entity_poly.entity_id
_entity_poly.type
_entity_poly.pdbx_seq_one_letter_code
_entity_poly.pdbx_strand_id
1 'polypeptide(L)'
;MKDFYGDGDKTGPEINTDLAEIISSGFHVRVPEEKTKKLSDMYFRPKNIDKFVVPKTNESVWPSLRRRSQDIDANLQKIQGYQMKGLVPTTQAFDKLLTAAQTGKGLTPQDTSECVKLLQHSIQLGQFAFNELTYRRRYFMKGDLKSCYRQLCNDSNPVTNYLLGDNVEAKMKDMDTAQTVGNKVLNKRPHTSGNSNSKRFHPYGPTGHYNKNMSKSSPFHKKKDFYRKGQNAPKHFLGKRERREKKET
;
A
#
# COMPACT_ATOMS: atom_id res chain seq x y z
N MET A 1 -2.93 8.87 20.43
CA MET A 1 -3.47 9.09 19.07
C MET A 1 -4.97 9.28 19.23
N LYS A 2 -5.44 10.53 19.31
CA LYS A 2 -6.83 10.90 19.62
C LYS A 2 -7.31 12.09 18.77
N ASP A 3 -6.89 12.13 17.51
CA ASP A 3 -7.26 13.17 16.55
C ASP A 3 -7.84 12.56 15.27
N PHE A 4 -8.77 11.62 15.41
CA PHE A 4 -9.49 11.04 14.28
C PHE A 4 -10.89 11.61 14.23
N TYR A 5 -11.32 12.03 13.04
CA TYR A 5 -12.69 12.46 12.84
C TYR A 5 -13.63 11.24 12.98
N GLY A 6 -14.58 11.25 13.92
CA GLY A 6 -15.44 10.09 14.21
C GLY A 6 -16.49 10.28 15.32
N ASP A 7 -17.03 9.15 15.79
CA ASP A 7 -18.14 9.04 16.75
C ASP A 7 -17.76 9.65 18.12
N GLY A 8 -18.01 10.94 18.28
CA GLY A 8 -17.64 11.69 19.49
C GLY A 8 -17.15 13.11 19.21
N ASP A 9 -16.95 13.46 17.95
CA ASP A 9 -16.61 14.84 17.59
C ASP A 9 -17.77 15.80 17.75
N LYS A 10 -17.44 17.05 18.04
CA LYS A 10 -18.40 18.15 17.97
C LYS A 10 -18.83 18.34 16.52
N THR A 11 -20.14 18.34 16.29
CA THR A 11 -20.73 18.56 14.97
C THR A 11 -21.06 20.03 14.74
N GLY A 12 -21.02 20.44 13.47
CA GLY A 12 -21.52 21.75 13.02
C GLY A 12 -23.05 21.74 12.82
N PRO A 13 -23.62 22.88 12.37
CA PRO A 13 -25.03 22.94 12.00
C PRO A 13 -25.34 21.98 10.84
N GLU A 14 -26.59 21.54 10.77
CA GLU A 14 -27.08 20.71 9.66
C GLU A 14 -26.99 21.47 8.33
N ILE A 15 -26.65 20.72 7.28
CA ILE A 15 -26.72 21.19 5.89
C ILE A 15 -27.99 20.65 5.23
N ASN A 16 -28.26 21.07 4.00
CA ASN A 16 -29.39 20.54 3.22
C ASN A 16 -29.39 19.00 3.20
N THR A 17 -30.55 18.39 3.46
CA THR A 17 -30.72 16.94 3.66
C THR A 17 -30.31 16.13 2.43
N ASP A 18 -30.74 16.55 1.25
CA ASP A 18 -30.48 15.85 -0.01
C ASP A 18 -28.97 15.92 -0.33
N LEU A 19 -28.37 17.08 -0.09
CA LEU A 19 -26.93 17.26 -0.20
C LEU A 19 -26.17 16.35 0.79
N ALA A 20 -26.61 16.27 2.04
CA ALA A 20 -25.98 15.44 3.07
C ALA A 20 -26.01 13.95 2.69
N GLU A 21 -27.14 13.46 2.17
CA GLU A 21 -27.29 12.07 1.72
C GLU A 21 -26.35 11.74 0.55
N ILE A 22 -26.34 12.61 -0.47
CA ILE A 22 -25.47 12.46 -1.64
C ILE A 22 -24.00 12.44 -1.23
N ILE A 23 -23.58 13.38 -0.37
CA ILE A 23 -22.19 13.46 0.10
C ILE A 23 -21.81 12.22 0.93
N SER A 24 -22.69 11.78 1.81
CA SER A 24 -22.40 10.63 2.69
C SER A 24 -22.23 9.33 1.90
N SER A 25 -23.08 9.12 0.89
CA SER A 25 -23.03 7.91 0.06
C SER A 25 -21.69 7.71 -0.67
N GLY A 26 -21.01 8.80 -1.04
CA GLY A 26 -19.78 8.72 -1.83
C GLY A 26 -18.54 8.26 -1.05
N PHE A 27 -18.56 8.25 0.29
CA PHE A 27 -17.42 7.85 1.12
C PHE A 27 -17.33 6.33 1.39
N HIS A 28 -18.42 5.59 1.16
CA HIS A 28 -18.47 4.14 1.41
C HIS A 28 -18.52 3.30 0.12
N VAL A 29 -18.69 3.95 -1.03
CA VAL A 29 -18.83 3.28 -2.33
C VAL A 29 -17.54 3.42 -3.13
N ARG A 30 -16.91 2.29 -3.45
CA ARG A 30 -15.80 2.30 -4.40
C ARG A 30 -16.32 2.66 -5.78
N VAL A 31 -15.86 3.79 -6.28
CA VAL A 31 -16.23 4.27 -7.61
C VAL A 31 -15.36 3.61 -8.67
N PRO A 32 -15.94 3.11 -9.78
CA PRO A 32 -15.19 2.57 -10.90
C PRO A 32 -14.15 3.56 -11.43
N GLU A 33 -12.99 3.04 -11.85
CA GLU A 33 -11.87 3.84 -12.35
C GLU A 33 -12.25 4.66 -13.59
N GLU A 34 -13.13 4.14 -14.45
CA GLU A 34 -13.63 4.85 -15.63
C GLU A 34 -14.39 6.14 -15.28
N LYS A 35 -15.28 6.08 -14.26
CA LYS A 35 -16.03 7.25 -13.80
C LYS A 35 -15.08 8.28 -13.18
N THR A 36 -14.12 7.79 -12.41
CA THR A 36 -13.08 8.61 -11.78
C THR A 36 -12.25 9.34 -12.83
N LYS A 37 -11.83 8.63 -13.88
CA LYS A 37 -11.06 9.18 -15.00
C LYS A 37 -11.87 10.21 -15.80
N LYS A 38 -13.11 9.89 -16.15
CA LYS A 38 -14.00 10.79 -16.89
C LYS A 38 -14.13 12.15 -16.20
N LEU A 39 -14.39 12.17 -14.89
CA LEU A 39 -14.50 13.42 -14.14
C LEU A 39 -13.14 14.12 -14.02
N SER A 40 -12.09 13.35 -13.76
CA SER A 40 -10.72 13.84 -13.64
C SER A 40 -10.19 14.50 -14.92
N ASP A 41 -10.67 14.10 -16.09
CA ASP A 41 -10.23 14.63 -17.39
C ASP A 41 -11.01 15.89 -17.80
N MET A 42 -12.04 16.28 -17.05
CA MET A 42 -12.73 17.57 -17.21
C MET A 42 -11.94 18.74 -16.61
N TYR A 43 -11.02 18.45 -15.68
CA TYR A 43 -10.37 19.46 -14.86
C TYR A 43 -8.87 19.50 -15.07
N PHE A 44 -8.42 20.58 -15.72
CA PHE A 44 -7.01 20.85 -15.97
C PHE A 44 -6.50 21.95 -15.06
N ARG A 45 -5.23 21.85 -14.69
CA ARG A 45 -4.52 22.88 -13.94
C ARG A 45 -4.65 24.25 -14.64
N PRO A 46 -5.12 25.30 -13.95
CA PRO A 46 -5.13 26.65 -14.50
C PRO A 46 -3.71 27.12 -14.85
N LYS A 47 -3.57 27.85 -15.96
CA LYS A 47 -2.27 28.25 -16.52
C LYS A 47 -1.45 29.14 -15.55
N ASN A 48 -2.12 29.95 -14.74
CA ASN A 48 -1.53 30.89 -13.79
C ASN A 48 -1.14 30.26 -12.43
N ILE A 49 -1.29 28.94 -12.26
CA ILE A 49 -0.94 28.25 -11.00
C ILE A 49 0.08 27.13 -11.29
N ASP A 50 1.32 27.53 -11.54
CA ASP A 50 2.43 26.65 -11.91
C ASP A 50 2.74 25.58 -10.85
N LYS A 51 2.73 25.96 -9.57
CA LYS A 51 3.00 25.10 -8.40
C LYS A 51 1.91 24.08 -8.12
N PHE A 52 0.83 24.10 -8.89
CA PHE A 52 -0.30 23.20 -8.73
C PHE A 52 -0.01 21.83 -9.39
N VAL A 53 1.05 21.17 -8.93
CA VAL A 53 1.54 19.89 -9.46
C VAL A 53 1.91 18.94 -8.33
N VAL A 54 1.71 17.65 -8.57
CA VAL A 54 2.17 16.60 -7.64
C VAL A 54 3.70 16.51 -7.73
N PRO A 55 4.43 16.67 -6.60
CA PRO A 55 5.88 16.50 -6.60
C PRO A 55 6.21 15.05 -6.91
N LYS A 56 7.21 14.86 -7.79
CA LYS A 56 7.74 13.54 -8.12
C LYS A 56 9.02 13.29 -7.36
N THR A 57 9.24 12.06 -6.94
CA THR A 57 10.57 11.63 -6.51
C THR A 57 11.58 11.85 -7.64
N ASN A 58 12.74 12.43 -7.32
CA ASN A 58 13.78 12.73 -8.31
C ASN A 58 14.22 11.47 -9.08
N GLU A 59 14.30 11.58 -10.41
CA GLU A 59 14.63 10.47 -11.31
C GLU A 59 15.99 9.83 -11.01
N SER A 60 16.95 10.60 -10.48
CA SER A 60 18.27 10.09 -10.08
C SER A 60 18.21 9.17 -8.86
N VAL A 61 17.26 9.38 -7.95
CA VAL A 61 17.12 8.59 -6.71
C VAL A 61 16.13 7.45 -6.90
N TRP A 62 15.12 7.62 -7.75
CA TRP A 62 14.03 6.67 -7.95
C TRP A 62 14.48 5.21 -8.17
N PRO A 63 15.46 4.90 -9.06
CA PRO A 63 15.93 3.52 -9.27
C PRO A 63 16.61 2.91 -8.04
N SER A 64 17.13 3.74 -7.13
CA SER A 64 17.83 3.29 -5.91
C SER A 64 16.86 2.91 -4.78
N LEU A 65 15.58 3.25 -4.91
CA LEU A 65 14.56 2.91 -3.92
C LEU A 65 14.20 1.43 -3.97
N ARG A 66 13.84 0.86 -2.81
CA ARG A 66 13.24 -0.47 -2.75
C ARG A 66 11.91 -0.49 -3.50
N ARG A 67 11.58 -1.61 -4.14
CA ARG A 67 10.32 -1.75 -4.88
C ARG A 67 9.09 -1.39 -4.04
N ARG A 68 9.06 -1.82 -2.76
CA ARG A 68 7.98 -1.47 -1.83
C ARG A 68 7.85 0.05 -1.64
N SER A 69 8.96 0.77 -1.53
CA SER A 69 8.97 2.23 -1.38
C SER A 69 8.49 2.92 -2.66
N GLN A 70 8.93 2.45 -3.83
CA GLN A 70 8.43 2.94 -5.13
C GLN A 70 6.92 2.74 -5.24
N ASP A 71 6.41 1.55 -4.90
CA ASP A 71 4.99 1.25 -4.98
C ASP A 71 4.17 2.08 -3.97
N ILE A 72 4.70 2.35 -2.77
CA ILE A 72 4.04 3.25 -1.80
C ILE A 72 3.97 4.68 -2.37
N ASP A 73 5.11 5.21 -2.80
CA ASP A 73 5.23 6.58 -3.30
C ASP A 73 4.36 6.83 -4.54
N ALA A 74 4.39 5.93 -5.53
CA ALA A 74 3.56 6.04 -6.74
C ALA A 74 2.05 6.08 -6.41
N ASN A 75 1.62 5.33 -5.40
CA ASN A 75 0.21 5.35 -4.97
C ASN A 75 -0.13 6.64 -4.19
N LEU A 76 0.79 7.16 -3.37
CA LEU A 76 0.60 8.44 -2.70
C LEU A 76 0.53 9.59 -3.73
N GLN A 77 1.40 9.59 -4.74
CA GLN A 77 1.33 10.55 -5.84
C GLN A 77 0.00 10.46 -6.60
N LYS A 78 -0.54 9.25 -6.81
CA LYS A 78 -1.88 9.07 -7.42
C LYS A 78 -2.99 9.72 -6.57
N ILE A 79 -2.98 9.49 -5.25
CA ILE A 79 -3.95 10.08 -4.32
C ILE A 79 -3.83 11.62 -4.31
N GLN A 80 -2.60 12.14 -4.24
CA GLN A 80 -2.32 13.58 -4.38
C GLN A 80 -2.85 14.11 -5.71
N GLY A 81 -2.72 13.35 -6.80
CA GLY A 81 -3.26 13.71 -8.11
C GLY A 81 -4.77 13.93 -8.09
N TYR A 82 -5.54 13.04 -7.47
CA TYR A 82 -6.99 13.22 -7.31
C TYR A 82 -7.34 14.44 -6.47
N GLN A 83 -6.63 14.64 -5.35
CA GLN A 83 -6.84 15.79 -4.48
C GLN A 83 -6.57 17.11 -5.22
N MET A 84 -5.48 17.17 -5.99
CA MET A 84 -5.17 18.33 -6.82
C MET A 84 -6.26 18.56 -7.87
N LYS A 85 -6.67 17.52 -8.60
CA LYS A 85 -7.76 17.64 -9.58
C LYS A 85 -9.07 18.12 -8.92
N GLY A 86 -9.36 17.74 -7.69
CA GLY A 86 -10.53 18.19 -6.92
C GLY A 86 -10.50 19.66 -6.52
N LEU A 87 -9.32 20.25 -6.30
CA LEU A 87 -9.21 21.67 -5.97
C LEU A 87 -9.32 22.59 -7.19
N VAL A 88 -9.12 22.07 -8.42
CA VAL A 88 -9.31 22.86 -9.65
C VAL A 88 -10.73 23.43 -9.75
N PRO A 89 -11.82 22.62 -9.68
CA PRO A 89 -13.17 23.17 -9.70
C PRO A 89 -13.46 24.09 -8.51
N THR A 90 -12.89 23.83 -7.33
CA THR A 90 -12.99 24.76 -6.18
C THR A 90 -12.41 26.12 -6.54
N THR A 91 -11.23 26.14 -7.18
CA THR A 91 -10.55 27.36 -7.60
C THR A 91 -11.37 28.11 -8.65
N GLN A 92 -11.98 27.40 -9.60
CA GLN A 92 -12.87 27.99 -10.61
C GLN A 92 -14.13 28.60 -9.99
N ALA A 93 -14.76 27.92 -9.03
CA ALA A 93 -15.90 28.46 -8.30
C ALA A 93 -15.50 29.69 -7.46
N PHE A 94 -14.33 29.63 -6.82
CA PHE A 94 -13.78 30.73 -6.05
C PHE A 94 -13.48 31.95 -6.91
N ASP A 95 -12.94 31.78 -8.12
CA ASP A 95 -12.67 32.85 -9.08
C ASP A 95 -13.94 33.61 -9.48
N LYS A 96 -15.04 32.88 -9.74
CA LYS A 96 -16.36 33.46 -10.01
C LYS A 96 -16.89 34.26 -8.81
N LEU A 97 -16.82 33.68 -7.62
CA LEU A 97 -17.25 34.33 -6.38
C LEU A 97 -16.42 35.59 -6.08
N LEU A 98 -15.12 35.52 -6.29
CA LEU A 98 -14.20 36.65 -6.08
C LEU A 98 -14.51 37.78 -7.07
N THR A 99 -14.76 37.45 -8.33
CA THR A 99 -15.16 38.43 -9.36
C THR A 99 -16.47 39.12 -8.99
N ALA A 100 -17.48 38.36 -8.53
CA ALA A 100 -18.74 38.91 -8.05
C ALA A 100 -18.54 39.87 -6.86
N ALA A 101 -17.72 39.46 -5.88
CA ALA A 101 -17.39 40.29 -4.72
C ALA A 101 -16.66 41.58 -5.10
N GLN A 102 -15.68 41.52 -6.01
CA GLN A 102 -14.90 42.68 -6.46
C GLN A 102 -15.72 43.67 -7.28
N THR A 103 -16.62 43.18 -8.13
CA THR A 103 -17.45 44.04 -8.98
C THR A 103 -18.68 44.59 -8.26
N GLY A 104 -18.98 44.10 -7.05
CA GLY A 104 -20.21 44.39 -6.32
C GLY A 104 -21.48 43.86 -7.00
N LYS A 105 -21.33 43.11 -8.10
CA LYS A 105 -22.43 42.46 -8.82
C LYS A 105 -22.55 41.06 -8.25
N GLY A 106 -23.70 40.73 -7.68
CA GLY A 106 -23.99 39.36 -7.26
C GLY A 106 -23.84 38.38 -8.43
N LEU A 107 -23.72 37.09 -8.12
CA LEU A 107 -23.69 36.05 -9.16
C LEU A 107 -25.00 36.03 -9.94
N THR A 108 -24.89 35.83 -11.26
CA THR A 108 -26.08 35.52 -12.07
C THR A 108 -26.63 34.14 -11.68
N PRO A 109 -27.90 33.83 -12.00
CA PRO A 109 -28.44 32.48 -11.81
C PRO A 109 -27.61 31.41 -12.52
N GLN A 110 -27.09 31.73 -13.71
CA GLN A 110 -26.24 30.82 -14.48
C GLN A 110 -24.89 30.57 -13.77
N ASP A 111 -24.23 31.63 -13.31
CA ASP A 111 -22.96 31.50 -12.57
C ASP A 111 -23.16 30.74 -11.25
N THR A 112 -24.30 30.94 -10.59
CA THR A 112 -24.67 30.22 -9.37
C THR A 112 -24.79 28.72 -9.63
N SER A 113 -25.53 28.34 -10.68
CA SER A 113 -25.67 26.94 -11.10
C SER A 113 -24.32 26.30 -11.45
N GLU A 114 -23.46 27.05 -12.14
CA GLU A 114 -22.12 26.60 -12.49
C GLU A 114 -21.25 26.41 -11.24
N CYS A 115 -21.27 27.35 -10.28
CA CYS A 115 -20.56 27.22 -9.01
C CYS A 115 -21.01 25.98 -8.23
N VAL A 116 -22.32 25.72 -8.15
CA VAL A 116 -22.86 24.51 -7.50
C VAL A 116 -22.30 23.25 -8.17
N LYS A 117 -22.33 23.17 -9.50
CA LYS A 117 -21.80 22.03 -10.26
C LYS A 117 -20.29 21.83 -10.04
N LEU A 118 -19.52 22.93 -10.05
CA LEU A 118 -18.08 22.90 -9.78
C LEU A 118 -17.81 22.34 -8.37
N LEU A 119 -18.49 22.86 -7.35
CA LEU A 119 -18.31 22.41 -5.97
C LEU A 119 -18.75 20.95 -5.78
N GLN A 120 -19.83 20.52 -6.44
CA GLN A 120 -20.25 19.12 -6.44
C GLN A 120 -19.16 18.20 -7.03
N HIS A 121 -18.59 18.57 -8.19
CA HIS A 121 -17.51 17.81 -8.81
C HIS A 121 -16.24 17.80 -7.94
N SER A 122 -15.95 18.90 -7.24
CA SER A 122 -14.86 18.98 -6.26
C SER A 122 -15.03 17.96 -5.14
N ILE A 123 -16.22 17.89 -4.55
CA ILE A 123 -16.55 16.92 -3.49
C ILE A 123 -16.39 15.48 -4.01
N GLN A 124 -16.88 15.18 -5.22
CA GLN A 124 -16.74 13.86 -5.83
C GLN A 124 -15.27 13.45 -6.03
N LEU A 125 -14.42 14.36 -6.51
CA LEU A 125 -12.99 14.11 -6.64
C LEU A 125 -12.32 13.90 -5.28
N GLY A 126 -12.74 14.64 -4.26
CA GLY A 126 -12.33 14.42 -2.87
C GLY A 126 -12.72 13.05 -2.34
N GLN A 127 -13.94 12.60 -2.60
CA GLN A 127 -14.41 11.25 -2.26
C GLN A 127 -13.58 10.17 -2.97
N PHE A 128 -13.19 10.38 -4.24
CA PHE A 128 -12.32 9.44 -4.95
C PHE A 128 -10.95 9.32 -4.30
N ALA A 129 -10.34 10.44 -3.91
CA ALA A 129 -9.07 10.45 -3.19
C ALA A 129 -9.17 9.72 -1.83
N PHE A 130 -10.27 9.97 -1.10
CA PHE A 130 -10.55 9.31 0.18
C PHE A 130 -10.73 7.79 0.02
N ASN A 131 -11.50 7.37 -0.99
CA ASN A 131 -11.71 5.96 -1.29
C ASN A 131 -10.40 5.27 -1.68
N GLU A 132 -9.60 5.87 -2.57
CA GLU A 132 -8.31 5.31 -2.96
C GLU A 132 -7.38 5.13 -1.75
N LEU A 133 -7.31 6.12 -0.86
CA LEU A 133 -6.55 6.02 0.38
C LEU A 133 -7.07 4.89 1.28
N THR A 134 -8.38 4.77 1.42
CA THR A 134 -9.04 3.73 2.22
C THR A 134 -8.72 2.33 1.70
N TYR A 135 -8.90 2.07 0.40
CA TYR A 135 -8.56 0.78 -0.19
C TYR A 135 -7.05 0.51 -0.18
N ARG A 136 -6.22 1.55 -0.25
CA ARG A 136 -4.76 1.41 -0.10
C ARG A 136 -4.36 1.00 1.33
N ARG A 137 -4.98 1.57 2.36
CA ARG A 137 -4.81 1.13 3.77
C ARG A 137 -5.17 -0.34 3.91
N ARG A 138 -6.32 -0.75 3.34
CA ARG A 138 -6.77 -2.15 3.33
C ARG A 138 -5.78 -3.08 2.62
N TYR A 139 -5.26 -2.67 1.46
CA TYR A 139 -4.27 -3.44 0.71
C TYR A 139 -2.98 -3.65 1.51
N PHE A 140 -2.48 -2.64 2.22
CA PHE A 140 -1.28 -2.81 3.04
C PHE A 140 -1.48 -3.81 4.18
N MET A 141 -2.60 -3.72 4.90
CA MET A 141 -2.93 -4.68 5.98
C MET A 141 -3.04 -6.12 5.47
N LYS A 142 -3.49 -6.33 4.22
CA LYS A 142 -3.62 -7.66 3.62
C LYS A 142 -2.30 -8.46 3.66
N GLY A 143 -1.15 -7.79 3.55
CA GLY A 143 0.16 -8.43 3.61
C GLY A 143 0.50 -8.99 4.99
N ASP A 144 -0.01 -8.34 6.04
CA ASP A 144 0.30 -8.65 7.44
C ASP A 144 -0.68 -9.67 8.04
N LEU A 145 -1.82 -9.92 7.39
CA LEU A 145 -2.80 -10.93 7.79
C LEU A 145 -2.37 -12.35 7.40
N LYS A 146 -2.75 -13.33 8.24
CA LYS A 146 -2.69 -14.76 7.91
C LYS A 146 -3.41 -15.03 6.59
N SER A 147 -2.90 -15.98 5.81
CA SER A 147 -3.39 -16.28 4.45
C SER A 147 -4.90 -16.50 4.38
N CYS A 148 -5.50 -17.19 5.36
CA CYS A 148 -6.93 -17.44 5.46
C CYS A 148 -7.77 -16.18 5.65
N TYR A 149 -7.24 -15.17 6.35
CA TYR A 149 -7.96 -13.93 6.65
C TYR A 149 -7.75 -12.85 5.60
N ARG A 150 -6.84 -13.05 4.62
CA ARG A 150 -6.58 -12.08 3.55
C ARG A 150 -7.82 -11.75 2.72
N GLN A 151 -8.81 -12.63 2.66
CA GLN A 151 -10.06 -12.38 1.95
C GLN A 151 -10.94 -11.31 2.60
N LEU A 152 -10.73 -10.98 3.89
CA LEU A 152 -11.40 -9.85 4.54
C LEU A 152 -11.03 -8.50 3.90
N CYS A 153 -9.87 -8.45 3.25
CA CYS A 153 -9.37 -7.27 2.55
C CYS A 153 -9.83 -7.18 1.09
N ASN A 154 -10.67 -8.11 0.60
CA ASN A 154 -11.17 -8.05 -0.77
C ASN A 154 -12.22 -6.95 -0.93
N ASP A 155 -12.37 -6.47 -2.17
CA ASP A 155 -13.29 -5.38 -2.50
C ASP A 155 -14.77 -5.75 -2.35
N SER A 156 -15.09 -7.05 -2.40
CA SER A 156 -16.43 -7.58 -2.15
C SER A 156 -16.91 -7.36 -0.72
N ASN A 157 -15.99 -7.10 0.22
CA ASN A 157 -16.32 -6.76 1.58
C ASN A 157 -16.43 -5.23 1.71
N PRO A 158 -17.62 -4.64 1.89
CA PRO A 158 -17.78 -3.19 1.86
C PRO A 158 -16.96 -2.51 2.98
N VAL A 159 -16.51 -1.28 2.73
CA VAL A 159 -15.96 -0.43 3.78
C VAL A 159 -17.13 0.24 4.48
N THR A 160 -17.22 0.11 5.80
CA THR A 160 -18.21 0.80 6.64
C THR A 160 -17.46 1.79 7.53
N ASN A 161 -17.94 2.04 8.75
CA ASN A 161 -17.14 2.67 9.79
C ASN A 161 -15.87 1.84 10.12
N TYR A 162 -15.86 0.55 9.75
CA TYR A 162 -14.72 -0.34 9.88
C TYR A 162 -14.08 -0.65 8.53
N LEU A 163 -12.74 -0.57 8.49
CA LEU A 163 -11.96 -0.75 7.27
C LEU A 163 -12.07 -2.17 6.67
N LEU A 164 -12.36 -3.18 7.50
CA LEU A 164 -12.61 -4.55 7.07
C LEU A 164 -14.11 -4.89 7.09
N GLY A 165 -14.97 -3.88 7.07
CA GLY A 165 -16.43 -4.02 7.13
C GLY A 165 -16.92 -4.55 8.47
N ASP A 166 -18.22 -4.80 8.53
CA ASP A 166 -18.87 -5.28 9.75
C ASP A 166 -18.78 -6.81 9.88
N ASN A 167 -19.02 -7.30 11.10
CA ASN A 167 -19.09 -8.72 11.44
C ASN A 167 -17.81 -9.51 11.14
N VAL A 168 -16.64 -8.87 11.28
CA VAL A 168 -15.32 -9.50 11.02
C VAL A 168 -15.12 -10.75 11.87
N GLU A 169 -15.51 -10.72 13.15
CA GLU A 169 -15.35 -11.85 14.05
C GLU A 169 -16.14 -13.08 13.60
N ALA A 170 -17.39 -12.89 13.16
CA ALA A 170 -18.23 -13.95 12.62
C ALA A 170 -17.60 -14.54 11.35
N LYS A 171 -17.18 -13.68 10.42
CA LYS A 171 -16.46 -14.09 9.20
C LYS A 171 -15.18 -14.88 9.53
N MET A 172 -14.46 -14.50 10.58
CA MET A 172 -13.26 -15.22 11.03
C MET A 172 -13.57 -16.63 11.55
N LYS A 173 -14.61 -16.77 12.36
CA LYS A 173 -15.07 -18.09 12.85
C LYS A 173 -15.52 -18.99 11.69
N ASP A 174 -16.24 -18.44 10.71
CA ASP A 174 -16.67 -19.17 9.52
C ASP A 174 -15.46 -19.64 8.69
N MET A 175 -14.45 -18.78 8.54
CA MET A 175 -13.19 -19.13 7.86
C MET A 175 -12.44 -20.25 8.58
N ASP A 176 -12.30 -20.19 9.90
CA ASP A 176 -11.62 -21.22 10.70
C ASP A 176 -12.37 -22.56 10.62
N THR A 177 -13.70 -22.50 10.63
CA THR A 177 -14.56 -23.68 10.46
C THR A 177 -14.40 -24.27 9.06
N ALA A 178 -14.43 -23.43 8.02
CA ALA A 178 -14.21 -23.85 6.63
C ALA A 178 -12.83 -24.47 6.43
N GLN A 179 -11.79 -23.95 7.08
CA GLN A 179 -10.45 -24.57 7.06
C GLN A 179 -10.45 -25.94 7.75
N THR A 180 -11.11 -26.06 8.89
CA THR A 180 -11.21 -27.33 9.63
C THR A 180 -11.97 -28.38 8.82
N VAL A 181 -13.10 -28.01 8.21
CA VAL A 181 -13.89 -28.90 7.33
C VAL A 181 -13.11 -29.25 6.07
N GLY A 182 -12.50 -28.26 5.41
CA GLY A 182 -11.67 -28.48 4.22
C GLY A 182 -10.53 -29.46 4.50
N ASN A 183 -9.84 -29.32 5.64
CA ASN A 183 -8.82 -30.27 6.05
C ASN A 183 -9.40 -31.67 6.32
N LYS A 184 -10.58 -31.80 6.92
CA LYS A 184 -11.24 -33.11 7.12
C LYS A 184 -11.66 -33.77 5.81
N VAL A 185 -12.10 -32.99 4.82
CA VAL A 185 -12.52 -33.47 3.50
C VAL A 185 -11.31 -33.86 2.63
N LEU A 186 -10.25 -33.04 2.64
CA LEU A 186 -9.02 -33.27 1.88
C LEU A 186 -8.08 -34.31 2.53
N ASN A 187 -8.16 -34.52 3.85
CA ASN A 187 -7.39 -35.56 4.55
C ASN A 187 -7.98 -36.97 4.43
N LYS A 188 -8.90 -37.24 3.50
CA LYS A 188 -9.06 -38.60 2.95
C LYS A 188 -7.87 -38.91 2.02
N ARG A 189 -6.65 -38.93 2.59
CA ARG A 189 -5.62 -39.82 2.03
C ARG A 189 -6.11 -41.23 2.37
N PRO A 190 -6.28 -42.14 1.38
CA PRO A 190 -6.49 -43.54 1.73
C PRO A 190 -5.33 -43.93 2.64
N HIS A 191 -5.65 -44.49 3.80
CA HIS A 191 -4.66 -45.18 4.61
C HIS A 191 -4.12 -46.32 3.74
N THR A 192 -3.05 -46.07 2.98
CA THR A 192 -2.20 -47.14 2.51
C THR A 192 -1.41 -47.57 3.74
N SER A 193 -2.03 -48.38 4.58
CA SER A 193 -1.31 -49.30 5.46
C SER A 193 -0.54 -50.25 4.54
N GLY A 194 0.62 -49.80 4.11
CA GLY A 194 1.47 -50.47 3.14
C GLY A 194 2.88 -50.52 3.68
N ASN A 195 3.07 -51.29 4.73
CA ASN A 195 4.37 -51.90 5.00
C ASN A 195 4.72 -52.77 3.78
N SER A 196 5.46 -52.24 2.82
CA SER A 196 6.14 -53.09 1.84
C SER A 196 7.50 -52.51 1.48
N ASN A 197 8.48 -53.27 1.93
CA ASN A 197 9.89 -53.12 1.74
C ASN A 197 10.22 -53.34 0.24
N SER A 198 10.08 -52.33 -0.61
CA SER A 198 10.48 -52.46 -2.02
C SER A 198 11.97 -52.13 -2.18
N LYS A 199 12.79 -53.17 -1.95
CA LYS A 199 14.16 -53.25 -2.43
C LYS A 199 14.17 -52.91 -3.93
N ARG A 200 14.86 -51.83 -4.32
CA ARG A 200 15.16 -51.55 -5.72
C ARG A 200 16.08 -52.65 -6.24
N PHE A 201 15.54 -53.46 -7.16
CA PHE A 201 16.24 -54.47 -7.92
C PHE A 201 17.09 -53.79 -9.00
N HIS A 202 18.42 -53.94 -8.95
CA HIS A 202 19.34 -53.54 -10.02
C HIS A 202 19.92 -54.82 -10.67
N PRO A 203 19.50 -55.20 -11.89
CA PRO A 203 20.16 -56.26 -12.63
C PRO A 203 21.18 -55.67 -13.65
N TYR A 204 22.31 -56.37 -13.80
CA TYR A 204 23.45 -56.18 -14.73
C TYR A 204 24.54 -55.17 -14.29
N GLY A 205 25.80 -55.55 -14.06
CA GLY A 205 26.45 -56.86 -14.24
C GLY A 205 27.83 -56.98 -13.54
N PRO A 206 28.45 -58.19 -13.56
CA PRO A 206 29.73 -58.46 -12.91
C PRO A 206 30.87 -58.73 -13.93
N THR A 207 32.10 -58.35 -13.56
CA THR A 207 33.43 -58.98 -13.82
C THR A 207 34.49 -57.87 -13.66
N GLY A 208 35.34 -57.86 -12.61
CA GLY A 208 36.56 -58.68 -12.46
C GLY A 208 37.63 -58.17 -13.44
N HIS A 209 38.81 -57.64 -13.09
CA HIS A 209 39.83 -58.22 -12.23
C HIS A 209 41.15 -57.39 -12.32
N TYR A 210 41.89 -57.29 -11.19
CA TYR A 210 43.35 -56.99 -11.02
C TYR A 210 43.89 -55.59 -11.42
N ASN A 211 44.99 -55.05 -10.88
CA ASN A 211 45.67 -55.02 -9.58
C ASN A 211 46.81 -53.97 -9.72
N LYS A 212 47.31 -53.46 -8.60
CA LYS A 212 48.61 -52.79 -8.36
C LYS A 212 48.85 -51.34 -8.84
N ASN A 213 48.95 -50.49 -7.81
CA ASN A 213 50.05 -49.56 -7.52
C ASN A 213 50.45 -48.54 -8.60
N MET A 214 50.02 -47.28 -8.41
CA MET A 214 51.01 -46.21 -8.27
C MET A 214 50.44 -45.03 -7.48
N SER A 215 51.10 -44.77 -6.36
CA SER A 215 51.01 -43.58 -5.51
C SER A 215 51.18 -42.29 -6.32
N LYS A 216 50.37 -41.26 -6.01
CA LYS A 216 50.84 -39.90 -5.71
C LYS A 216 49.68 -39.01 -5.22
N SER A 217 49.77 -38.69 -3.93
CA SER A 217 49.35 -37.47 -3.21
C SER A 217 48.29 -36.54 -3.80
N SER A 218 47.17 -36.36 -3.07
CA SER A 218 46.79 -35.04 -2.53
C SER A 218 45.62 -35.17 -1.52
N PRO A 219 45.77 -34.74 -0.25
CA PRO A 219 44.68 -34.66 0.70
C PRO A 219 44.08 -33.25 0.75
N PHE A 220 42.78 -33.11 1.04
CA PHE A 220 42.22 -32.20 2.05
C PHE A 220 40.70 -32.10 1.90
N HIS A 221 39.98 -32.88 2.71
CA HIS A 221 38.67 -32.53 3.22
C HIS A 221 38.85 -31.73 4.51
N LYS A 222 38.26 -30.53 4.61
CA LYS A 222 38.01 -29.85 5.89
C LYS A 222 36.60 -29.30 5.93
N LYS A 223 35.74 -29.97 6.70
CA LYS A 223 34.58 -29.34 7.37
C LYS A 223 35.10 -28.35 8.42
N LYS A 224 34.40 -27.22 8.60
CA LYS A 224 34.44 -26.44 9.84
C LYS A 224 33.04 -25.93 10.17
N ASP A 225 32.44 -26.59 11.16
CA ASP A 225 31.46 -26.01 12.07
C ASP A 225 32.17 -25.00 12.98
N PHE A 226 31.61 -23.82 13.21
CA PHE A 226 31.84 -23.08 14.46
C PHE A 226 30.64 -22.16 14.76
N TYR A 227 29.91 -22.53 15.82
CA TYR A 227 28.92 -21.71 16.50
C TYR A 227 29.58 -20.94 17.66
N ARG A 228 29.25 -19.65 17.76
CA ARG A 228 28.73 -18.95 18.97
C ARG A 228 29.70 -18.25 19.97
N LYS A 229 29.26 -17.01 20.31
CA LYS A 229 29.49 -16.15 21.52
C LYS A 229 30.91 -15.59 21.66
N GLY A 230 31.17 -14.29 21.76
CA GLY A 230 30.38 -13.15 22.24
C GLY A 230 31.05 -12.63 23.52
N GLN A 231 31.67 -11.44 23.51
CA GLN A 231 32.07 -10.66 24.69
C GLN A 231 32.53 -9.24 24.30
N ASN A 232 32.36 -8.33 25.26
CA ASN A 232 32.32 -6.86 25.20
C ASN A 232 33.62 -6.13 24.76
N ALA A 233 33.45 -4.97 24.09
CA ALA A 233 34.16 -3.65 24.10
C ALA A 233 35.69 -3.56 24.47
N PRO A 234 36.50 -2.57 23.97
CA PRO A 234 36.15 -1.15 23.75
C PRO A 234 36.76 -0.43 22.52
N LYS A 235 36.34 0.82 22.31
CA LYS A 235 36.94 1.78 21.37
C LYS A 235 38.39 2.11 21.78
N HIS A 236 39.32 2.20 20.82
CA HIS A 236 40.40 3.19 20.90
C HIS A 236 40.95 3.61 19.53
N PHE A 237 41.00 4.94 19.41
CA PHE A 237 41.71 5.81 18.50
C PHE A 237 43.23 5.72 18.75
N LEU A 238 44.06 5.76 17.68
CA LEU A 238 45.28 6.59 17.53
C LEU A 238 46.17 6.09 16.38
N GLY A 239 46.24 6.86 15.29
CA GLY A 239 47.39 6.93 14.40
C GLY A 239 47.99 8.35 14.50
N LYS A 240 49.21 8.43 15.02
CA LYS A 240 50.05 9.61 15.30
C LYS A 240 50.25 10.51 14.05
N ARG A 241 50.16 11.86 14.16
CA ARG A 241 51.23 12.85 14.50
C ARG A 241 52.29 12.93 13.38
N GLU A 242 52.59 14.07 12.73
CA GLU A 242 53.20 15.31 13.23
C GLU A 242 52.99 16.49 12.23
N ARG A 243 52.65 17.72 12.65
CA ARG A 243 53.49 18.85 13.18
C ARG A 243 54.26 19.57 12.04
N ARG A 244 53.97 20.83 11.70
CA ARG A 244 54.41 22.09 12.35
C ARG A 244 53.66 23.27 11.68
N GLU A 245 52.93 24.09 12.43
CA GLU A 245 53.35 25.36 13.07
C GLU A 245 53.51 26.58 12.13
N LYS A 246 52.62 27.57 12.38
CA LYS A 246 52.88 29.03 12.49
C LYS A 246 53.17 29.78 11.18
N LYS A 247 52.63 30.98 10.94
CA LYS A 247 52.35 32.11 11.85
C LYS A 247 51.54 33.21 11.13
N GLU A 248 50.79 33.99 11.91
CA GLU A 248 50.54 35.46 11.81
C GLU A 248 50.28 36.02 10.38
N THR A 249 49.14 36.61 10.05
CA THR A 249 48.34 37.64 10.75
C THR A 249 46.96 37.72 10.10
#